data_AF-A0A2L1UZ33-F1
#
_entry.id   AF-A0A2L1UZ33-F1
#
_cell.length_a   1.000
_cell.length_b   1.000
_cell.length_c   1.000
_cell.angle_alpha   90.00
_cell.angle_beta   90.00
_cell.angle_gamma   90.00
#
_symmetry.space_group_name_H-M   'P 1'
#
loop_
_entity.id
_entity.type
_entity.pdbx_description
1 polymer ?
#
loop_
_entity_poly.entity_id
_entity_poly.type
_entity_poly.pdbx_seq_one_letter_code
_entity_poly.pdbx_strand_id
1 'polypeptide(L)'
;MAAIDPIQFSPLRKFFPELTEIQSVHVCMLVFGGISVEDIAELREVTSDTVKESLNSTQKRLGVSSMKLLRAIVISRVLMSISLYLYNEN
;
A
#
# COMPACT_ATOMS: atom_id res chain seq x y z
N MET A 1 -1.12 -10.68 -17.69
CA MET A 1 -1.00 -10.41 -16.24
C MET A 1 -2.26 -10.91 -15.58
N ALA A 2 -2.21 -11.50 -14.39
CA ALA A 2 -3.44 -11.85 -13.66
C ALA A 2 -4.27 -10.57 -13.51
N ALA A 3 -5.59 -10.65 -13.74
CA ALA A 3 -6.49 -9.49 -13.62
C ALA A 3 -6.57 -9.09 -12.14
N ILE A 4 -5.63 -8.27 -11.68
CA ILE A 4 -5.65 -7.72 -10.32
C ILE A 4 -6.53 -6.47 -10.36
N ASP A 5 -7.68 -6.54 -9.70
CA ASP A 5 -8.57 -5.40 -9.55
C ASP A 5 -8.08 -4.53 -8.37
N PRO A 6 -7.77 -3.23 -8.61
CA PRO A 6 -7.43 -2.28 -7.55
C PRO A 6 -8.36 -2.27 -6.33
N ILE A 7 -9.65 -2.56 -6.54
CA ILE A 7 -10.67 -2.60 -5.50
C ILE A 7 -10.33 -3.61 -4.41
N GLN A 8 -9.63 -4.70 -4.74
CA GLN A 8 -9.23 -5.71 -3.76
C GLN A 8 -8.33 -5.16 -2.64
N PHE A 9 -7.64 -4.04 -2.89
CA PHE A 9 -6.77 -3.40 -1.89
C PHE A 9 -7.48 -2.32 -1.08
N SER A 10 -8.66 -1.84 -1.48
CA SER A 10 -9.39 -0.78 -0.76
C SER A 10 -9.66 -1.13 0.72
N PRO A 11 -10.05 -2.38 1.09
CA PRO A 11 -10.22 -2.77 2.49
C PRO A 11 -8.96 -2.63 3.35
N LEU A 12 -7.76 -2.66 2.75
CA LEU A 12 -6.50 -2.54 3.47
C LEU A 12 -6.22 -1.10 3.94
N ARG A 13 -6.96 -0.11 3.42
CA ARG A 13 -6.93 1.27 3.91
C ARG A 13 -7.13 1.37 5.42
N LYS A 14 -7.91 0.46 6.03
CA LYS A 14 -8.18 0.44 7.48
C LYS A 14 -6.91 0.36 8.34
N PHE A 15 -5.81 -0.17 7.79
CA PHE A 15 -4.53 -0.27 8.49
C PHE A 15 -3.71 1.04 8.43
N PHE A 16 -4.13 2.01 7.62
CA PHE A 16 -3.36 3.24 7.36
C PHE A 16 -4.27 4.48 7.42
N PRO A 17 -4.83 4.82 8.60
CA PRO A 17 -5.75 5.96 8.75
C PRO A 17 -5.12 7.32 8.37
N GLU A 18 -3.80 7.44 8.40
CA GLU A 18 -3.06 8.65 8.00
C GLU A 18 -2.92 8.84 6.49
N LEU A 19 -3.28 7.82 5.70
CA LEU A 19 -3.19 7.81 4.24
C LEU A 19 -4.55 8.08 3.60
N THR A 20 -4.51 8.71 2.42
CA THR A 20 -5.67 8.73 1.53
C THR A 20 -5.93 7.33 0.95
N GLU A 21 -7.15 7.07 0.49
CA GLU A 21 -7.48 5.77 -0.12
C GLU A 21 -6.56 5.41 -1.28
N ILE A 22 -6.29 6.37 -2.17
CA ILE A 22 -5.38 6.18 -3.30
C ILE A 22 -3.97 5.81 -2.82
N GLN A 23 -3.45 6.48 -1.79
CA GLN A 23 -2.13 6.17 -1.23
C GLN A 23 -2.08 4.78 -0.61
N SER A 24 -3.13 4.39 0.13
CA SER A 24 -3.26 3.05 0.69
C SER A 24 -3.30 1.98 -0.41
N VAL A 25 -4.10 2.20 -1.45
CA VAL A 25 -4.21 1.27 -2.58
C VAL A 25 -2.87 1.13 -3.30
N HIS A 26 -2.22 2.24 -3.68
CA HIS A 26 -0.91 2.20 -4.35
C HIS A 26 0.16 1.47 -3.52
N VAL A 27 0.26 1.77 -2.23
CA VAL A 27 1.27 1.12 -1.39
C VAL A 27 0.96 -0.35 -1.15
N CYS A 28 -0.31 -0.73 -1.03
CA CYS A 28 -0.71 -2.13 -0.89
C CYS A 28 -0.52 -2.94 -2.17
N MET A 29 -0.79 -2.37 -3.35
CA MET A 29 -0.48 -2.98 -4.65
C MET A 29 1.02 -3.28 -4.79
N LEU A 30 1.85 -2.30 -4.44
CA LEU A 30 3.30 -2.42 -4.52
C LEU A 30 3.86 -3.48 -3.56
N VAL A 31 3.32 -3.53 -2.33
CA VAL A 31 3.85 -4.36 -1.24
C VAL A 31 3.29 -5.78 -1.28
N PHE A 32 1.98 -5.93 -1.42
CA PHE A 32 1.30 -7.23 -1.35
C PHE A 32 0.94 -7.78 -2.72
N GLY A 33 0.62 -6.91 -3.69
CA GLY A 33 0.34 -7.32 -5.07
C GLY A 33 1.59 -7.60 -5.90
N GLY A 34 2.77 -7.16 -5.45
CA GLY A 34 4.01 -7.25 -6.23
C GLY A 34 3.97 -6.46 -7.53
N ILE A 35 3.05 -5.50 -7.65
CA ILE A 35 2.82 -4.72 -8.86
C ILE A 35 3.87 -3.61 -8.96
N SER A 36 4.47 -3.44 -10.14
CA SER A 36 5.46 -2.38 -10.37
C SER A 36 4.81 -0.99 -10.38
N VAL A 37 5.63 0.07 -10.30
CA VAL A 37 5.12 1.44 -10.37
C VAL A 37 4.50 1.71 -11.74
N GLU A 38 5.12 1.15 -12.78
CA GLU A 38 4.72 1.25 -14.17
C GLU A 38 3.36 0.59 -14.39
N ASP A 39 3.18 -0.63 -13.87
CA ASP A 39 1.91 -1.35 -13.96
C ASP A 39 0.80 -0.67 -13.15
N ILE A 40 1.11 -0.10 -11.98
CA ILE A 40 0.13 0.70 -11.22
C ILE A 40 -0.30 1.93 -12.04
N ALA A 41 0.65 2.57 -12.73
CA ALA A 41 0.38 3.74 -13.55
C ALA A 41 -0.54 3.39 -14.72
N GLU A 42 -0.28 2.26 -15.39
CA GLU A 42 -1.13 1.71 -16.44
C GLU A 42 -2.54 1.40 -15.93
N LEU A 43 -2.66 0.65 -14.82
CA LEU A 43 -3.95 0.31 -14.20
C LEU A 43 -4.78 1.52 -13.77
N ARG A 44 -4.12 2.64 -13.49
CA ARG A 44 -4.73 3.89 -13.03
C ARG A 44 -4.90 4.92 -14.14
N GLU A 45 -4.46 4.62 -15.36
CA GLU A 45 -4.43 5.55 -16.49
C GLU A 45 -3.74 6.89 -16.15
N VAL A 46 -2.62 6.82 -15.42
CA VAL A 46 -1.79 7.98 -15.04
C VAL A 46 -0.32 7.75 -15.40
N THR A 47 0.53 8.75 -15.17
CA THR A 47 1.98 8.61 -15.38
C THR A 47 2.66 7.89 -14.21
N SER A 48 3.74 7.16 -14.49
CA SER A 48 4.58 6.54 -13.44
C SER A 48 5.10 7.56 -12.43
N ASP A 49 5.33 8.81 -12.85
CA ASP A 49 5.77 9.87 -11.95
C ASP A 49 4.67 10.28 -10.96
N THR A 50 3.40 10.28 -11.39
CA THR A 50 2.26 10.48 -10.49
C THR A 50 2.21 9.40 -9.40
N VAL A 51 2.47 8.14 -9.77
CA VAL A 51 2.53 7.02 -8.82
C VAL A 51 3.74 7.17 -7.89
N LYS A 52 4.92 7.55 -8.39
CA LYS A 52 6.12 7.82 -7.58
C LYS A 52 5.88 8.95 -6.59
N GLU A 53 5.26 10.05 -7.00
CA GLU A 53 4.90 11.16 -6.11
C GLU A 53 3.93 10.71 -5.03
N SER A 54 2.91 9.93 -5.39
CA SER A 54 1.99 9.31 -4.44
C SER A 54 2.75 8.47 -3.40
N LEU A 55 3.67 7.59 -3.84
CA LEU A 55 4.46 6.74 -2.94
C LEU A 55 5.44 7.55 -2.08
N ASN A 56 6.06 8.59 -2.62
CA ASN A 56 6.92 9.51 -1.88
C ASN A 56 6.13 10.26 -0.80
N SER A 57 4.91 10.68 -1.11
CA SER A 57 4.00 11.29 -0.13
C SER A 57 3.57 10.28 0.94
N THR A 58 3.29 9.03 0.55
CA THR A 58 3.02 7.92 1.49
C THR A 58 4.20 7.70 2.44
N GLN A 59 5.44 7.68 1.94
CA GLN A 59 6.63 7.56 2.77
C GLN A 59 6.72 8.64 3.85
N LYS A 60 6.48 9.91 3.47
CA LYS A 60 6.47 11.04 4.41
C LYS A 60 5.40 10.87 5.49
N ARG A 61 4.18 10.46 5.10
CA ARG A 61 3.06 10.24 6.03
C ARG A 61 3.31 9.09 7.00
N LEU A 62 3.98 8.04 6.55
CA LEU A 62 4.37 6.90 7.38
C LEU A 62 5.71 7.09 8.11
N GLY A 63 6.37 8.24 7.96
CA GLY A 63 7.62 8.56 8.65
C GLY A 63 8.81 7.70 8.20
N VAL A 64 8.84 7.21 6.96
CA VAL A 64 9.91 6.34 6.45
C VAL A 64 10.71 7.01 5.33
N SER A 65 12.03 6.80 5.31
CA SER A 65 12.94 7.49 4.39
C SER A 65 13.28 6.73 3.11
N SER A 66 12.91 5.45 3.00
CA SER A 66 13.20 4.64 1.80
C SER A 66 12.08 3.68 1.45
N MET A 67 12.07 3.24 0.18
CA MET A 67 11.11 2.24 -0.30
C MET A 67 11.26 0.90 0.43
N LYS A 68 12.49 0.53 0.82
CA LYS A 68 12.74 -0.68 1.64
C LYS A 68 12.03 -0.58 2.98
N LEU A 69 12.14 0.56 3.66
CA LEU A 69 11.45 0.81 4.92
C LEU A 69 9.94 0.93 4.74
N LEU A 70 9.47 1.48 3.62
CA LEU A 70 8.05 1.52 3.28
C LEU A 70 7.45 0.12 3.18
N ARG A 71 8.14 -0.80 2.46
CA ARG A 71 7.72 -2.20 2.38
C ARG A 71 7.66 -2.84 3.77
N ALA A 72 8.72 -2.65 4.57
CA ALA A 72 8.80 -3.22 5.91
C ALA A 72 7.66 -2.72 6.83
N ILE A 73 7.43 -1.40 6.91
CA ILE A 73 6.42 -0.85 7.82
C ILE A 73 5.00 -1.27 7.43
N VAL A 74 4.70 -1.35 6.12
CA VAL A 74 3.40 -1.78 5.61
C VAL A 74 3.15 -3.25 5.96
N ILE A 75 4.13 -4.14 5.72
CA ILE A 75 4.03 -5.55 6.08
C ILE A 75 3.86 -5.70 7.60
N SER A 76 4.74 -5.07 8.39
CA SER A 76 4.71 -5.16 9.85
C SER A 76 3.39 -4.69 10.43
N ARG A 77 2.84 -3.57 9.95
CA ARG A 77 1.59 -3.02 10.48
C ARG A 77 0.39 -3.92 10.16
N VAL A 78 0.29 -4.43 8.93
CA VAL A 78 -0.80 -5.35 8.54
C VAL A 78 -0.69 -6.65 9.33
N LEU A 79 0.50 -7.26 9.41
CA LEU A 79 0.72 -8.47 10.20
C LEU A 79 0.38 -8.27 11.67
N MET A 80 0.87 -7.18 12.29
CA MET A 80 0.59 -6.88 13.70
C MET A 80 -0.92 -6.70 13.94
N SER A 81 -1.62 -6.03 13.03
CA SER A 81 -3.07 -5.84 13.13
C SER A 81 -3.84 -7.15 13.03
N ILE A 82 -3.44 -8.04 12.11
CA ILE A 82 -4.02 -9.39 11.98
C ILE A 82 -3.73 -10.22 13.23
N SER A 83 -2.48 -10.23 13.71
CA SER A 83 -2.09 -10.97 14.91
C SER A 83 -2.88 -10.53 16.15
N LEU A 84 -3.06 -9.22 16.35
CA LEU A 84 -3.85 -8.70 17.46
C LEU A 84 -5.32 -9.07 17.35
N TYR A 85 -5.89 -9.03 16.13
CA TYR A 85 -7.26 -9.47 15.89
C TYR A 85 -7.44 -10.95 16.23
N LEU A 86 -6.57 -11.83 15.73
CA LEU A 86 -6.62 -13.27 15.98
C LEU A 86 -6.42 -13.61 17.46
N TYR A 87 -5.61 -12.84 18.20
CA TYR A 87 -5.42 -13.05 19.63
C TYR A 87 -6.64 -12.63 20.45
N ASN A 88 -7.30 -11.52 20.09
CA ASN A 88 -8.46 -11.01 20.81
C ASN A 88 -9.76 -11.80 20.55
N GLU A 89 -9.79 -12.63 19.51
CA GLU A 89 -10.91 -13.56 19.24
C GLU A 89 -10.77 -14.93 19.94
N ASN A 90 -9.71 -15.13 20.73
CA ASN A 90 -9.53 -16.28 21.64
C ASN A 90 -9.71 -15.87 23.11
#